data_AF-A0A2P7ZQ60-F1
#
_entry.id   AF-A0A2P7ZQ60-F1
#
_cell.length_a   1.000
_cell.length_b   1.000
_cell.length_c   1.000
_cell.angle_alpha   90.00
_cell.angle_beta   90.00
_cell.angle_gamma   90.00
#
_symmetry.space_group_name_H-M   'P 1'
#
loop_
_entity.id
_entity.type
_entity.pdbx_description
1 polymer ?
#
loop_
_entity_poly.entity_id
_entity_poly.type
_entity_poly.pdbx_seq_one_letter_code
_entity_poly.pdbx_strand_id
1 'polypeptide(L)'
;MYAAASGSDKSVGPRPGSSIRSHTAGSSTEPEFAEGLRNFINYISEFDPSDKLVYVEALELLQKEHHMWAQNNSTGILSWAACVDKRFIQLVEQKDIIASLTVAFYGAALHELRNTWYIGSFGSELVREILPLRDAPDSTLITIQDFVITRVENE
;
A
#
# COMPACT_ATOMS: atom_id res chain seq x y z
N MET A 1 61.64 27.66 -33.16
CA MET A 1 60.47 28.13 -33.92
C MET A 1 59.26 28.09 -32.99
N TYR A 2 58.62 29.24 -32.78
CA TYR A 2 57.38 29.40 -32.00
C TYR A 2 56.15 29.09 -32.87
N ALA A 3 55.14 28.41 -32.31
CA ALA A 3 53.68 28.54 -32.56
C ALA A 3 52.97 27.56 -31.59
N ALA A 4 52.25 27.97 -30.53
CA ALA A 4 50.97 28.70 -30.43
C ALA A 4 49.70 27.84 -30.67
N ALA A 5 49.10 27.46 -29.53
CA ALA A 5 47.67 27.35 -29.16
C ALA A 5 46.59 26.82 -30.13
N SER A 6 45.79 25.85 -29.64
CA SER A 6 44.32 25.93 -29.44
C SER A 6 43.84 24.52 -29.03
N GLY A 7 43.23 24.23 -27.87
CA GLY A 7 42.08 24.91 -27.28
C GLY A 7 40.79 24.21 -27.73
N SER A 8 40.31 23.19 -27.00
CA SER A 8 38.89 22.79 -26.92
C SER A 8 38.69 21.74 -25.83
N ASP A 9 38.56 22.26 -24.62
CA ASP A 9 37.95 21.64 -23.46
C ASP A 9 36.47 21.38 -23.78
N LYS A 10 36.07 20.12 -23.93
CA LYS A 10 34.64 19.77 -24.04
C LYS A 10 34.10 19.61 -22.63
N SER A 11 33.61 20.73 -22.10
CA SER A 11 32.74 20.77 -20.94
C SER A 11 31.56 19.81 -21.14
N VAL A 12 31.55 18.74 -20.37
CA VAL A 12 30.37 17.89 -20.20
C VAL A 12 29.41 18.71 -19.34
N GLY A 13 28.52 19.45 -20.00
CA GLY A 13 27.44 20.16 -19.33
C GLY A 13 26.54 19.18 -18.55
N PRO A 14 26.02 19.59 -17.39
CA PRO A 14 25.10 18.76 -16.62
C PRO A 14 23.80 18.55 -17.43
N ARG A 15 23.35 17.29 -17.50
CA ARG A 15 22.06 16.92 -18.11
C ARG A 15 20.93 17.72 -17.44
N PRO A 16 19.99 18.28 -18.21
CA PRO A 16 18.84 18.97 -17.66
C PRO A 16 18.03 17.99 -16.80
N GLY A 17 17.71 18.47 -15.60
CA GLY A 17 17.18 17.68 -14.50
C GLY A 17 16.03 16.77 -14.90
N SER A 18 16.15 15.50 -14.50
CA SER A 18 15.00 14.68 -14.20
C SER A 18 14.19 15.42 -13.14
N SER A 19 13.11 16.07 -13.60
CA SER A 19 12.08 16.60 -12.71
C SER A 19 11.56 15.40 -11.93
N ILE A 20 12.05 15.24 -10.69
CA ILE A 20 11.44 14.35 -9.71
C ILE A 20 10.04 14.91 -9.56
N ARG A 21 9.09 14.26 -10.22
CA ARG A 21 7.67 14.55 -10.10
C ARG A 21 7.38 14.46 -8.61
N SER A 22 7.15 15.61 -7.98
CA SER A 22 6.66 15.65 -6.61
C SER A 22 5.37 14.86 -6.60
N HIS A 23 5.40 13.68 -5.99
CA HIS A 23 4.20 12.92 -5.70
C HIS A 23 3.31 13.85 -4.89
N THR A 24 2.19 14.24 -5.48
CA THR A 24 1.16 15.02 -4.80
C THR A 24 0.67 14.16 -3.64
N ALA A 25 1.05 14.53 -2.41
CA ALA A 25 0.48 13.98 -1.19
C ALA A 25 -1.04 14.11 -1.28
N GLY A 26 -1.75 12.98 -1.15
CA GLY A 26 -3.19 12.88 -1.36
C GLY A 26 -3.95 13.61 -0.26
N SER A 27 -4.52 14.78 -0.58
CA SER A 27 -5.23 15.60 0.42
C SER A 27 -6.73 15.27 0.56
N SER A 28 -7.18 14.06 0.22
CA SER A 28 -8.58 13.65 0.45
C SER A 28 -8.80 12.16 0.75
N THR A 29 -7.83 11.27 0.49
CA THR A 29 -7.99 9.82 0.67
C THR A 29 -7.52 9.30 2.03
N GLU A 30 -6.57 9.99 2.68
CA GLU A 30 -6.02 9.59 3.98
C GLU A 30 -7.09 9.41 5.10
N PRO A 31 -8.02 10.37 5.33
CA PRO A 31 -8.97 10.23 6.45
C PRO A 31 -9.93 9.06 6.27
N GLU A 32 -10.34 8.78 5.03
CA GLU A 32 -11.24 7.67 4.74
C GLU A 32 -10.54 6.31 4.79
N PHE A 33 -9.28 6.21 4.35
CA PHE A 33 -8.50 4.97 4.45
C PHE A 33 -8.23 4.60 5.92
N ALA A 34 -7.83 5.59 6.72
CA ALA A 34 -7.64 5.42 8.16
C ALA A 34 -8.93 5.03 8.89
N GLU A 35 -10.09 5.57 8.47
CA GLU A 35 -11.40 5.16 9.01
C GLU A 35 -11.74 3.71 8.66
N GLY A 36 -11.50 3.28 7.42
CA GLY A 36 -11.72 1.88 7.02
C GLY A 36 -10.88 0.90 7.84
N LEU A 37 -9.60 1.20 8.06
CA LEU A 37 -8.72 0.38 8.90
C LEU A 37 -9.19 0.34 10.36
N ARG A 38 -9.59 1.49 10.92
CA ARG A 38 -10.12 1.58 12.29
C ARG A 38 -11.39 0.74 12.45
N ASN A 39 -12.31 0.80 11.49
CA ASN A 39 -13.52 -0.03 11.52
C ASN A 39 -13.20 -1.53 11.47
N PHE A 40 -12.18 -1.92 10.71
CA PHE A 40 -11.75 -3.32 10.67
C PHE A 40 -11.08 -3.78 11.98
N ILE A 41 -10.22 -2.94 12.58
CA ILE A 41 -9.61 -3.21 13.90
C ILE A 41 -10.69 -3.35 14.99
N ASN A 42 -11.71 -2.49 14.97
CA ASN A 42 -12.84 -2.57 15.89
C ASN A 42 -13.62 -3.87 15.71
N TYR A 43 -13.92 -4.26 14.47
CA TYR A 43 -14.58 -5.54 14.17
C TYR A 43 -13.81 -6.74 14.75
N ILE A 44 -12.49 -6.81 14.51
CA ILE A 44 -11.64 -7.89 15.05
C ILE A 44 -11.65 -7.85 16.58
N SER A 45 -11.70 -6.66 17.18
CA SER A 45 -11.70 -6.49 18.62
C SER A 45 -12.97 -7.02 19.27
N GLU A 46 -14.12 -6.86 18.61
CA GLU A 46 -15.43 -7.36 19.04
C GLU A 46 -15.63 -8.86 18.77
N PHE A 47 -15.17 -9.34 17.61
CA PHE A 47 -15.26 -10.76 17.23
C PHE A 47 -14.33 -11.66 18.06
N ASP A 48 -13.20 -11.12 18.53
CA ASP A 48 -12.21 -11.77 19.39
C ASP A 48 -11.68 -13.13 18.86
N PRO A 49 -11.13 -13.18 17.63
CA PRO A 49 -10.59 -14.41 17.07
C PRO A 49 -9.32 -14.85 17.82
N SER A 50 -9.00 -16.15 17.77
CA SER A 50 -7.83 -16.71 18.46
C SER A 50 -6.49 -16.06 18.08
N ASP A 51 -6.34 -15.63 16.82
CA ASP A 51 -5.16 -14.93 16.30
C ASP A 51 -5.32 -13.39 16.27
N LYS A 52 -6.23 -12.83 17.09
CA LYS A 52 -6.56 -11.39 17.13
C LYS A 52 -5.34 -10.46 17.15
N LEU A 53 -4.37 -10.72 18.02
CA LEU A 53 -3.18 -9.88 18.14
C LEU A 53 -2.40 -9.83 16.82
N VAL A 54 -2.28 -10.95 16.12
CA VAL A 54 -1.58 -11.05 14.84
C VAL A 54 -2.27 -10.19 13.78
N TYR A 55 -3.60 -10.19 13.75
CA TYR A 55 -4.37 -9.35 12.81
C TYR A 55 -4.27 -7.87 13.13
N VAL A 56 -4.45 -7.50 14.41
CA VAL A 56 -4.39 -6.11 14.86
C VAL A 56 -3.00 -5.52 14.61
N GLU A 57 -1.94 -6.24 14.95
CA GLU A 57 -0.56 -5.79 14.70
C GLU A 57 -0.30 -5.57 13.20
N ALA A 58 -0.78 -6.45 12.33
CA ALA A 58 -0.64 -6.29 10.88
C ALA A 58 -1.40 -5.05 10.35
N LEU A 59 -2.59 -4.77 10.88
CA LEU A 59 -3.40 -3.61 10.49
C LEU A 59 -2.84 -2.30 11.04
N GLU A 60 -2.37 -2.27 12.28
CA GLU A 60 -1.71 -1.11 12.88
C GLU A 60 -0.40 -0.78 12.15
N LEU A 61 0.38 -1.81 11.78
CA LEU A 61 1.54 -1.64 10.92
C LEU A 61 1.15 -1.05 9.57
N LEU A 62 0.08 -1.54 8.94
CA LEU A 62 -0.39 -0.99 7.66
C LEU A 62 -0.81 0.48 7.79
N GLN A 63 -1.54 0.82 8.84
CA GLN A 63 -1.96 2.19 9.13
C GLN A 63 -0.75 3.12 9.28
N LYS A 64 0.26 2.68 10.04
CA LYS A 64 1.50 3.42 10.23
C LYS A 64 2.23 3.63 8.91
N GLU A 65 2.41 2.57 8.13
CA GLU A 65 3.16 2.63 6.87
C GLU A 65 2.44 3.48 5.79
N HIS A 66 1.11 3.44 5.77
CA HIS A 66 0.27 4.32 4.95
C HIS A 66 0.42 5.79 5.36
N HIS A 67 0.38 6.09 6.66
CA HIS A 67 0.59 7.44 7.18
C HIS A 67 2.00 7.97 6.86
N MET A 68 3.04 7.13 6.99
CA MET A 68 4.40 7.50 6.59
C MET A 68 4.47 7.86 5.11
N TRP A 69 3.77 7.13 4.25
CA TRP A 69 3.67 7.48 2.83
C TRP A 69 3.00 8.82 2.59
N ALA A 70 1.90 9.14 3.29
CA ALA A 70 1.22 10.43 3.17
C ALA A 70 2.18 11.60 3.48
N GLN A 71 3.20 11.36 4.32
CA GLN A 71 4.29 12.29 4.61
C GLN A 71 5.44 12.26 3.58
N ASN A 72 5.17 11.80 2.36
CA ASN A 72 6.11 11.67 1.24
C ASN A 72 7.23 10.62 1.45
N ASN A 73 7.00 9.63 2.32
CA ASN A 73 7.90 8.47 2.47
C ASN A 73 7.40 7.27 1.65
N SER A 74 7.72 7.26 0.36
CA SER A 74 7.26 6.22 -0.60
C SER A 74 7.64 4.78 -0.25
N THR A 75 8.66 4.55 0.59
CA THR A 75 9.03 3.19 1.00
C THR A 75 8.14 2.62 2.10
N GLY A 76 7.34 3.47 2.77
CA GLY A 76 6.55 3.07 3.93
C GLY A 76 5.62 1.91 3.61
N ILE A 77 4.69 2.11 2.67
CA ILE A 77 3.71 1.08 2.27
C ILE A 77 4.41 -0.20 1.78
N LEU A 78 5.47 -0.10 0.97
CA LEU A 78 6.19 -1.29 0.49
C LEU A 78 6.80 -2.13 1.62
N SER A 79 7.24 -1.49 2.71
CA SER A 79 7.87 -2.18 3.82
C SER A 79 6.92 -3.09 4.61
N TRP A 80 5.61 -2.81 4.55
CA TRP A 80 4.59 -3.58 5.26
C TRP A 80 4.72 -5.09 5.01
N ALA A 81 4.80 -5.50 3.74
CA ALA A 81 4.88 -6.92 3.37
C ALA A 81 6.16 -7.61 3.86
N ALA A 82 7.23 -6.86 4.13
CA ALA A 82 8.48 -7.38 4.68
C ALA A 82 8.48 -7.44 6.22
N CYS A 83 7.56 -6.73 6.87
CA CYS A 83 7.53 -6.54 8.31
C CYS A 83 6.36 -7.26 9.01
N VAL A 84 5.40 -7.82 8.27
CA VAL A 84 4.33 -8.63 8.85
C VAL A 84 4.87 -9.90 9.52
N ASP A 85 4.20 -10.32 10.58
CA ASP A 85 4.59 -11.50 11.36
C ASP A 85 4.50 -12.80 10.55
N LYS A 86 5.35 -13.78 10.87
CA LYS A 86 5.35 -15.09 10.20
C LYS A 86 4.01 -15.82 10.38
N ARG A 87 3.36 -15.70 11.54
CA ARG A 87 2.04 -16.27 11.81
C ARG A 87 0.99 -15.65 10.90
N PHE A 88 1.07 -14.34 10.64
CA PHE A 88 0.20 -13.66 9.69
C PHE A 88 0.31 -14.26 8.29
N ILE A 89 1.55 -14.48 7.81
CA ILE A 89 1.80 -15.10 6.49
C ILE A 89 1.16 -16.49 6.42
N GLN A 90 1.29 -17.31 7.48
CA GLN A 90 0.66 -18.63 7.53
C GLN A 90 -0.88 -18.56 7.47
N LEU A 91 -1.49 -17.55 8.10
CA LEU A 91 -2.94 -17.35 8.05
C LEU A 91 -3.41 -16.95 6.64
N VAL A 92 -2.62 -16.13 5.93
CA VAL A 92 -2.86 -15.82 4.51
C VAL A 92 -2.77 -17.08 3.65
N GLU A 93 -1.74 -17.92 3.85
CA GLU A 93 -1.58 -19.21 3.14
C GLU A 93 -2.75 -20.17 3.41
N GLN A 94 -3.33 -20.12 4.61
CA GLN A 94 -4.50 -20.88 5.01
C GLN A 94 -5.81 -20.32 4.47
N LYS A 95 -5.77 -19.20 3.73
CA LYS A 95 -6.94 -18.47 3.22
C LYS A 95 -7.88 -18.05 4.36
N ASP A 96 -7.31 -17.71 5.52
CA ASP A 96 -8.10 -17.09 6.59
C ASP A 96 -8.71 -15.78 6.08
N ILE A 97 -9.99 -15.57 6.38
CA ILE A 97 -10.75 -14.45 5.82
C ILE A 97 -10.27 -13.09 6.34
N ILE A 98 -9.90 -13.00 7.62
CA ILE A 98 -9.41 -11.77 8.24
C ILE A 98 -8.03 -11.46 7.68
N ALA A 99 -7.14 -12.46 7.60
CA ALA A 99 -5.82 -12.30 7.01
C ALA A 99 -5.89 -11.85 5.54
N SER A 100 -6.77 -12.48 4.76
CA SER A 100 -7.00 -12.15 3.35
C SER A 100 -7.53 -10.72 3.21
N LEU A 101 -8.49 -10.32 4.03
CA LEU A 101 -9.03 -8.96 4.00
C LEU A 101 -7.97 -7.92 4.39
N THR A 102 -7.10 -8.22 5.35
CA THR A 102 -5.94 -7.38 5.68
C THR A 102 -4.98 -7.21 4.49
N VAL A 103 -4.71 -8.29 3.73
CA VAL A 103 -3.93 -8.20 2.49
C VAL A 103 -4.67 -7.37 1.41
N ALA A 104 -6.00 -7.44 1.36
CA ALA A 104 -6.77 -6.62 0.44
C ALA A 104 -6.68 -5.12 0.78
N PHE A 105 -6.69 -4.75 2.08
CA PHE A 105 -6.38 -3.37 2.50
C PHE A 105 -4.99 -2.93 2.05
N TYR A 106 -4.00 -3.82 2.13
CA TYR A 106 -2.66 -3.55 1.60
C TYR A 106 -2.68 -3.34 0.08
N GLY A 107 -3.42 -4.14 -0.67
CA GLY A 107 -3.63 -3.96 -2.11
C GLY A 107 -4.28 -2.60 -2.45
N ALA A 108 -5.27 -2.16 -1.67
CA ALA A 108 -5.85 -0.83 -1.81
C ALA A 108 -4.82 0.28 -1.52
N ALA A 109 -4.00 0.15 -0.47
CA ALA A 109 -2.92 1.09 -0.19
C ALA A 109 -1.88 1.14 -1.34
N LEU A 110 -1.53 -0.01 -1.92
CA LEU A 110 -0.66 -0.07 -3.09
C LEU A 110 -1.30 0.57 -4.31
N HIS A 111 -2.62 0.45 -4.48
CA HIS A 111 -3.31 1.07 -5.60
C HIS A 111 -3.20 2.61 -5.57
N GLU A 112 -3.14 3.23 -4.39
CA GLU A 112 -2.85 4.67 -4.28
C GLU A 112 -1.50 5.05 -4.91
N LEU A 113 -0.55 4.10 -5.00
CA LEU A 113 0.76 4.25 -5.63
C LEU A 113 0.81 3.89 -7.13
N ARG A 114 -0.32 3.54 -7.77
CA ARG A 114 -0.37 3.05 -9.17
C ARG A 114 0.33 3.91 -10.22
N ASN A 115 0.44 5.22 -9.98
CA ASN A 115 1.15 6.16 -10.85
C ASN A 115 2.68 6.03 -10.76
N THR A 116 3.17 5.18 -9.87
CA THR A 116 4.59 4.87 -9.68
C THR A 116 5.00 3.75 -10.62
N TRP A 117 6.12 3.93 -11.33
CA TRP A 117 6.54 3.07 -12.45
C TRP A 117 6.68 1.58 -12.12
N TYR A 118 6.95 1.24 -10.86
CA TYR A 118 7.13 -0.14 -10.40
C TYR A 118 5.88 -0.75 -9.74
N ILE A 119 4.80 0.03 -9.52
CA ILE A 119 3.55 -0.48 -8.92
C ILE A 119 2.52 -0.77 -10.01
N GLY A 120 2.22 0.21 -10.88
CA GLY A 120 1.20 0.05 -11.92
C GLY A 120 -0.14 -0.47 -11.37
N SER A 121 -0.68 -1.52 -11.98
CA SER A 121 -1.95 -2.17 -11.60
C SER A 121 -1.83 -3.18 -10.46
N PHE A 122 -0.64 -3.41 -9.90
CA PHE A 122 -0.40 -4.49 -8.95
C PHE A 122 -1.34 -4.45 -7.74
N GLY A 123 -1.63 -3.25 -7.20
CA GLY A 123 -2.54 -3.11 -6.06
C GLY A 123 -3.96 -3.61 -6.34
N SER A 124 -4.52 -3.28 -7.52
CA SER A 124 -5.88 -3.73 -7.88
C SER A 124 -5.92 -5.19 -8.31
N GLU A 125 -4.86 -5.71 -8.91
CA GLU A 125 -4.70 -7.13 -9.19
C GLU A 125 -4.65 -7.94 -7.89
N LEU A 126 -3.88 -7.50 -6.88
CA LEU A 126 -3.80 -8.15 -5.58
C LEU A 126 -5.17 -8.23 -4.89
N VAL A 127 -5.95 -7.14 -4.91
CA VAL A 127 -7.31 -7.13 -4.35
C VAL A 127 -8.21 -8.13 -5.06
N ARG A 128 -8.16 -8.20 -6.40
CA ARG A 128 -8.98 -9.14 -7.19
C ARG A 128 -8.62 -10.60 -6.96
N GLU A 129 -7.33 -10.90 -6.75
CA GLU A 129 -6.86 -12.27 -6.50
C GLU A 129 -7.19 -12.75 -5.06
N ILE A 130 -7.22 -11.83 -4.09
CA ILE A 130 -7.41 -12.17 -2.67
C ILE A 130 -8.89 -12.15 -2.24
N LEU A 131 -9.70 -11.25 -2.81
CA LEU A 131 -11.13 -11.12 -2.50
C LEU A 131 -12.14 -12.01 -3.27
N PRO A 132 -11.79 -13.07 -4.04
CA PRO A 132 -12.80 -14.05 -4.51
C PRO A 132 -13.54 -14.77 -3.37
N LEU A 133 -13.22 -14.48 -2.11
CA LEU A 133 -13.96 -14.85 -0.91
C LEU A 133 -15.37 -14.24 -0.95
N ARG A 134 -16.30 -14.94 -1.58
CA ARG A 134 -17.72 -14.56 -1.68
C ARG A 134 -18.58 -15.10 -0.53
N ASP A 135 -17.95 -15.71 0.48
CA ASP A 135 -18.61 -16.34 1.63
C ASP A 135 -18.23 -15.62 2.94
N ALA A 136 -18.26 -14.27 2.94
CA ALA A 136 -18.09 -13.53 4.18
C ALA A 136 -19.19 -13.94 5.20
N PRO A 137 -18.81 -14.33 6.44
CA PRO A 137 -19.73 -14.92 7.40
C PRO A 137 -20.76 -13.93 7.96
N ASP A 138 -20.50 -12.62 7.83
CA ASP A 138 -21.40 -11.58 8.31
C ASP A 138 -21.39 -10.30 7.43
N SER A 139 -22.41 -9.46 7.63
CA SER A 139 -22.62 -8.21 6.89
C SER A 139 -21.55 -7.14 7.12
N THR A 140 -20.84 -7.20 8.24
CA THR A 140 -19.77 -6.24 8.55
C THR A 140 -18.55 -6.53 7.68
N LEU A 141 -18.16 -7.79 7.54
CA LEU A 141 -17.09 -8.20 6.62
C LEU A 141 -17.43 -7.90 5.15
N ILE A 142 -18.70 -8.05 4.75
CA ILE A 142 -19.16 -7.62 3.42
C ILE A 142 -18.95 -6.12 3.24
N THR A 143 -19.33 -5.31 4.24
CA THR A 143 -19.16 -3.84 4.17
C THR A 143 -17.68 -3.46 4.07
N ILE A 144 -16.81 -4.13 4.83
CA ILE A 144 -15.36 -3.90 4.79
C ILE A 144 -14.78 -4.34 3.44
N GLN A 145 -15.23 -5.46 2.90
CA GLN A 145 -14.84 -5.95 1.57
C GLN A 145 -15.26 -4.97 0.47
N ASP A 146 -16.51 -4.51 0.48
CA ASP A 146 -17.06 -3.54 -0.48
C ASP A 146 -16.28 -2.23 -0.44
N PHE A 147 -15.88 -1.78 0.74
CA PHE A 147 -15.02 -0.61 0.90
C PHE A 147 -13.67 -0.76 0.18
N VAL A 148 -13.03 -1.92 0.30
CA VAL A 148 -11.75 -2.21 -0.37
C VAL A 148 -11.92 -2.35 -1.88
N ILE A 149 -12.99 -3.01 -2.35
CA ILE A 149 -13.28 -3.17 -3.78
C ILE A 149 -13.54 -1.81 -4.43
N THR A 150 -14.39 -0.99 -3.81
CA THR A 150 -14.73 0.36 -4.29
C THR A 150 -13.48 1.24 -4.49
N ARG A 151 -12.46 1.05 -3.65
CA ARG A 151 -11.17 1.79 -3.74
C ARG A 151 -10.31 1.43 -4.94
N VAL A 152 -10.45 0.21 -5.48
CA VAL A 152 -9.66 -0.24 -6.64
C VAL A 152 -10.44 -0.20 -7.95
N GLU A 153 -11.76 0.02 -7.88
CA GLU A 153 -12.66 0.12 -9.04
C GLU A 153 -13.02 1.56 -9.41
N ASN A 154 -13.07 2.48 -8.45
CA ASN A 154 -13.29 3.90 -8.73
C ASN A 154 -12.01 4.55 -9.24
N GLU A 155 -11.72 4.45 -10.55
CA GLU A 155 -10.86 5.36 -11.32
C GLU A 155 -10.91 5.12 -12.84
#